data_AF-A0A8T1RXW8-F1
#
_entry.id   AF-A0A8T1RXW8-F1
#
_cell.length_a   1.000
_cell.length_b   1.000
_cell.length_c   1.000
_cell.angle_alpha   90.00
_cell.angle_beta   90.00
_cell.angle_gamma   90.00
#
_symmetry.space_group_name_H-M   'P 1'
#
loop_
_entity.id
_entity.type
_entity.pdbx_description
1 polymer ?
#
loop_
_entity_poly.entity_id
_entity_poly.type
_entity_poly.pdbx_seq_one_letter_code
_entity_poly.pdbx_strand_id
1 'polypeptide(L)' 'MFLQYYLNAEGDRVYTLKKVDPSGQLTCSAHPARFADDKYSRHPHHHQETLWRLMTHASQASL' A
#
# COMPACT_ATOMS: atom_id res chain seq x y z
N MET A 1 1.00 -9.17 -11.49
CA MET A 1 -0.22 -8.90 -12.30
C MET A 1 -0.03 -7.69 -13.22
N PHE A 2 -0.71 -7.67 -14.38
CA PHE A 2 -0.48 -6.68 -15.45
C PHE A 2 -1.53 -5.57 -15.55
N LEU A 3 -2.71 -5.74 -14.95
CA LEU A 3 -3.79 -4.76 -15.09
C LEU A 3 -3.47 -3.51 -14.26
N GLN A 4 -3.53 -2.35 -14.93
CA GLN A 4 -3.38 -1.04 -14.34
C GLN A 4 -4.69 -0.26 -14.41
N TYR A 5 -4.80 0.83 -13.67
CA TYR A 5 -5.89 1.79 -13.76
C TYR A 5 -5.41 3.21 -13.48
N TYR A 6 -6.19 4.18 -13.92
CA TYR A 6 -6.09 5.59 -13.53
C TYR A 6 -7.48 6.13 -13.20
N LEU A 7 -7.54 7.30 -12.59
CA LEU A 7 -8.81 7.98 -12.29
C LEU A 7 -9.09 9.01 -13.39
N ASN A 8 -10.30 8.98 -13.95
CA ASN A 8 -10.76 10.03 -14.86
C ASN A 8 -11.13 11.30 -14.05
N ALA A 9 -11.51 12.37 -14.76
CA ALA A 9 -11.92 13.64 -14.13
C ALA A 9 -13.16 13.51 -13.22
N GLU A 10 -13.95 12.45 -13.39
CA GLU A 10 -15.16 12.16 -12.63
C GLU A 10 -14.87 11.28 -11.40
N GLY A 11 -13.64 10.78 -11.25
CA GLY A 11 -13.21 9.89 -10.17
C GLY A 11 -13.44 8.40 -10.44
N ASP A 12 -13.85 8.02 -11.65
CA ASP A 12 -14.03 6.64 -12.05
C ASP A 12 -12.71 5.98 -12.46
N ARG A 13 -12.62 4.68 -12.19
CA ARG A 13 -11.45 3.87 -12.54
C ARG A 13 -11.52 3.44 -13.99
N VAL A 14 -10.55 3.90 -14.79
CA VAL A 14 -10.35 3.45 -16.16
C VAL A 14 -9.20 2.46 -16.19
N TYR A 15 -9.49 1.23 -16.62
CA TYR A 15 -8.52 0.14 -16.67
C TYR A 15 -7.71 0.16 -17.96
N THR A 16 -6.42 -0.17 -17.85
CA THR A 16 -5.48 -0.18 -18.98
C THR A 16 -4.34 -1.17 -18.72
N LEU A 17 -3.66 -1.58 -19.78
CA LEU A 17 -2.41 -2.36 -19.70
C LEU A 17 -1.17 -1.47 -19.84
N LYS A 18 -1.36 -0.20 -20.19
CA LYS A 18 -0.26 0.78 -20.31
C LYS A 18 0.14 1.27 -18.92
N LYS A 19 1.43 1.58 -18.75
CA LYS A 19 1.97 2.15 -17.50
C LYS A 19 1.73 3.65 -17.34
N VAL A 20 1.26 4.29 -18.41
CA VAL A 20 1.06 5.74 -18.51
C VAL A 20 -0.33 5.98 -19.06
N ASP A 21 -1.04 6.92 -18.47
CA ASP A 21 -2.35 7.36 -18.91
C ASP A 21 -2.24 8.27 -20.18
N PRO A 22 -3.37 8.64 -20.81
CA PRO A 22 -3.35 9.55 -21.96
C PRO A 22 -2.82 10.96 -21.66
N SER A 23 -2.79 11.35 -20.38
CA SER A 23 -2.32 12.65 -19.89
C SER A 23 -0.84 12.66 -19.48
N GLY A 24 -0.15 11.52 -19.58
CA GLY A 24 1.25 11.37 -19.21
C GLY A 24 1.50 10.98 -17.74
N GLN A 25 0.48 10.77 -16.91
CA GLN A 25 0.63 10.33 -15.52
C GLN A 25 0.80 8.82 -15.42
N LEU A 26 1.48 8.37 -14.36
CA LEU A 26 1.70 6.96 -14.08
C LEU A 26 0.40 6.29 -13.60
N THR A 27 0.12 5.12 -14.14
CA THR A 27 -1.04 4.31 -13.76
C THR A 27 -0.74 3.48 -12.51
N CYS A 28 -1.77 3.19 -11.71
CA CYS A 28 -1.66 2.35 -10.52
C CYS A 28 -2.04 0.89 -10.81
N SER A 29 -1.50 -0.07 -10.05
CA SER A 29 -1.86 -1.48 -10.21
C SER A 29 -3.30 -1.72 -9.73
N ALA A 30 -4.10 -2.40 -10.54
CA ALA A 30 -5.50 -2.69 -10.22
C ALA A 30 -5.68 -3.84 -9.21
N HIS A 31 -4.57 -4.38 -8.68
CA HIS A 31 -4.59 -5.58 -7.88
C HIS A 31 -4.40 -5.27 -6.39
N PRO A 32 -5.09 -6.00 -5.50
CA PRO A 32 -4.93 -5.80 -4.08
C PRO A 32 -3.50 -6.13 -3.65
N ALA A 33 -2.93 -5.34 -2.75
CA ALA A 33 -1.55 -5.50 -2.27
C ALA A 33 -1.22 -6.91 -1.78
N ARG A 34 -2.22 -7.61 -1.19
CA ARG A 34 -2.09 -8.98 -0.69
C ARG A 34 -1.81 -10.02 -1.80
N PHE A 35 -2.20 -9.74 -3.04
CA PHE A 35 -2.00 -10.61 -4.20
C PHE A 35 -0.92 -10.09 -5.16
N ALA A 36 -0.20 -9.03 -4.79
CA ALA A 36 0.98 -8.62 -5.54
C ALA A 36 2.11 -9.62 -5.26
N ASP A 37 2.71 -10.19 -6.30
CA ASP A 37 3.86 -11.10 -6.22
C ASP A 37 5.16 -10.44 -5.73
N ASP A 38 5.07 -9.37 -4.93
CA ASP A 38 6.25 -8.78 -4.32
C ASP A 38 6.75 -9.68 -3.20
N LYS A 39 7.93 -10.28 -3.39
CA LYS A 39 8.52 -11.27 -2.49
C LYS A 39 8.71 -10.75 -1.06
N TYR A 40 8.71 -9.43 -0.87
CA TYR A 40 8.90 -8.76 0.43
C TYR A 40 7.59 -8.42 1.16
N SER A 41 6.43 -8.56 0.51
CA SER A 41 5.12 -8.26 1.13
C SER A 41 4.70 -9.28 2.22
N ARG A 42 5.48 -10.36 2.38
CA ARG A 42 5.27 -11.42 3.37
C ARG A 42 5.99 -11.19 4.70
N HIS A 43 6.46 -9.98 4.99
CA HIS A 43 6.98 -9.66 6.31
C HIS A 43 5.84 -9.73 7.35
N PRO A 44 5.94 -10.58 8.39
CA PRO A 44 4.95 -10.61 9.45
C PRO A 44 4.89 -9.26 10.13
N HIS A 45 3.69 -8.81 10.51
CA HIS A 45 3.43 -7.60 11.30
C HIS A 45 3.99 -7.69 12.74
N HIS A 46 5.09 -8.40 12.96
CA HIS A 46 5.62 -8.65 14.30
C HIS A 46 6.25 -7.41 14.95
N HIS A 47 6.48 -6.35 14.17
CA HIS A 47 7.07 -5.10 14.66
C HIS A 47 6.08 -4.14 15.34
N GLN A 48 4.77 -4.36 15.25
CA GLN A 48 3.79 -3.40 15.80
C GLN A 48 3.48 -3.64 17.28
N GLU A 49 3.43 -4.89 17.72
CA GLU A 49 3.19 -5.28 19.12
C GLU A 49 4.32 -4.79 20.05
N THR A 50 5.58 -4.88 19.59
CA THR A 50 6.76 -4.47 20.36
C THR A 50 6.80 -2.95 20.55
N LEU A 51 6.43 -2.18 19.52
CA LEU A 51 6.37 -0.71 19.58
C LEU A 51 5.26 -0.24 20.52
N TRP A 52 4.09 -0.88 20.47
CA TRP A 52 2.98 -0.58 21.39
C TRP A 52 3.35 -0.83 22.86
N ARG A 53 3.99 -1.98 23.15
CA ARG A 53 4.49 -2.30 24.50
C ARG A 53 5.52 -1.30 25.01
N LEU A 54 6.46 -0.87 24.17
CA LEU A 54 7.47 0.13 24.53
C LEU A 54 6.84 1.48 24.89
N MET A 55 5.83 1.91 24.12
CA MET A 55 5.12 3.16 24.40
C MET A 55 4.28 3.09 25.69
N THR A 56 3.76 1.91 26.04
CA THR A 56 2.92 1.72 27.24
C THR A 56 3.75 1.67 28.54
N HIS A 57 4.94 1.06 28.53
CA HIS A 57 5.79 0.97 29.73
C HIS A 57 6.67 2.20 29.97
N ALA A 58 6.91 3.06 28.97
CA ALA A 58 7.65 4.32 29.15
C ALA A 58 6.91 5.34 30.05
N SER A 59 5.59 5.22 30.19
CA SER A 59 4.78 6.12 31.01
C SER A 59 4.78 5.79 32.51
N GLN A 60 5.26 4.61 32.93
CA GLN A 60 5.21 4.18 34.34
C GLN A 60 6.56 4.33 35.06
N ALA A 61 7.62 4.75 34.37
CA ALA A 61 8.97 4.87 34.92
C ALA A 61 9.34 6.28 35.43
N SER A 62 8.36 7.19 35.55
CA SER A 62 8.56 8.55 36.05
C SER A 62 7.78 8.79 37.35
N LEU A 63 8.14 8.08 38.42
CA LEU A 63 7.84 8.41 39.83
C LEU A 63 9.01 7.96 40.71
#